data_AF-A0A2E0JDG1-F1
#
_entry.id   AF-A0A2E0JDG1-F1
#
_cell.length_a   1.000
_cell.length_b   1.000
_cell.length_c   1.000
_cell.angle_alpha   90.00
_cell.angle_beta   90.00
_cell.angle_gamma   90.00
#
_symmetry.space_group_name_H-M   'P 1'
#
loop_
_entity.id
_entity.type
_entity.pdbx_description
1 polymer ?
#
loop_
_entity_poly.entity_id
_entity_poly.type
_entity_poly.pdbx_seq_one_letter_code
_entity_poly.pdbx_strand_id
1 'polypeptide(L)' 'MKTIVELTSAARRKAEIAGLDRQLDRLSLGDWARKGDFVELAGQGEIIVFMIRARRIRVDADGVQTLVFELDHPPRPAVR' A
#
# COMPACT_ATOMS: atom_id res chain seq x y z
N MET A 1 2.53 14.31 -9.54
CA MET A 1 2.68 14.08 -8.09
C MET A 1 3.27 12.69 -7.91
N LYS A 2 4.25 12.51 -7.01
CA LYS A 2 4.88 11.20 -6.77
C LYS A 2 4.01 10.38 -5.81
N THR A 3 3.88 9.07 -6.04
CA THR A 3 3.23 8.14 -5.11
C THR A 3 4.25 7.16 -4.54
N ILE A 4 4.13 6.84 -3.25
CA ILE A 4 4.91 5.81 -2.57
C ILE A 4 3.95 4.88 -1.81
N VAL A 5 4.27 3.59 -1.82
CA VAL A 5 3.59 2.57 -1.02
C VAL A 5 4.50 2.15 0.13
N GLU A 6 3.96 2.15 1.33
CA GLU A 6 4.59 1.62 2.53
C GLU A 6 3.77 0.42 3.03
N LEU A 7 4.44 -0.54 3.66
CA LEU A 7 3.80 -1.75 4.19
C LEU A 7 3.95 -1.78 5.71
N THR A 8 2.88 -2.16 6.41
CA THR A 8 3.02 -2.61 7.80
C THR A 8 3.90 -3.86 7.87
N SER A 9 4.43 -4.19 9.05
CA SER A 9 5.24 -5.40 9.23
C SER A 9 4.51 -6.67 8.80
N ALA A 10 3.20 -6.73 9.02
CA ALA A 10 2.38 -7.88 8.65
C ALA A 10 2.08 -7.93 7.14
N ALA A 11 1.82 -6.79 6.50
CA ALA A 11 1.75 -6.68 5.04
C ALA A 11 3.06 -7.05 4.35
N ARG A 12 4.20 -6.57 4.86
CA ARG A 12 5.53 -6.89 4.35
C ARG A 12 5.78 -8.40 4.39
N ARG A 13 5.58 -9.03 5.55
CA ARG A 13 5.77 -10.48 5.70
C ARG A 13 4.91 -11.29 4.72
N LYS A 14 3.64 -10.90 4.50
CA LYS A 14 2.78 -11.60 3.54
C LYS A 14 3.24 -11.38 2.11
N ALA A 15 3.65 -10.16 1.74
CA ALA A 15 4.16 -9.84 0.42
C ALA A 15 5.39 -10.67 0.06
N GLU A 16 6.34 -10.79 0.99
CA GLU A 16 7.56 -11.62 0.84
C GLU A 16 7.20 -13.10 0.60
N ILE A 17 6.32 -13.67 1.45
CA ILE A 17 5.86 -15.06 1.32
C ILE A 17 5.18 -15.31 -0.03
N ALA A 18 4.42 -14.34 -0.52
CA ALA A 18 3.69 -14.44 -1.79
C ALA A 18 4.53 -14.05 -3.02
N GLY A 19 5.79 -13.64 -2.85
CA GLY A 19 6.70 -13.23 -3.93
C GLY A 19 6.27 -11.95 -4.66
N LEU A 20 5.67 -11.00 -3.93
CA LEU A 20 5.04 -9.79 -4.50
C LEU A 20 5.98 -8.59 -4.64
N ASP A 21 7.26 -8.69 -4.26
CA ASP A 21 8.19 -7.55 -4.17
C ASP A 21 8.22 -6.72 -5.47
N ARG A 22 8.36 -7.40 -6.62
CA ARG A 22 8.41 -6.73 -7.93
C ARG A 22 7.09 -6.05 -8.32
N GLN A 23 5.96 -6.59 -7.89
CA GLN A 23 4.65 -5.98 -8.17
C GLN A 23 4.45 -4.75 -7.30
N LEU A 24 4.87 -4.81 -6.04
CA LEU A 24 4.80 -3.68 -5.10
C LEU A 24 5.71 -2.53 -5.51
N ASP A 25 6.91 -2.81 -6.00
CA ASP A 25 7.82 -1.77 -6.54
C ASP A 25 7.24 -1.04 -7.75
N ARG A 26 6.38 -1.72 -8.52
CA ARG A 26 5.71 -1.17 -9.72
C ARG A 26 4.30 -0.65 -9.42
N LEU A 27 3.80 -0.85 -8.21
CA LEU A 27 2.44 -0.49 -7.85
C LEU A 27 2.32 1.03 -7.84
N SER A 28 1.49 1.55 -8.75
CA SER A 28 1.18 2.96 -8.83
C SER A 28 -0.27 3.20 -8.42
N LEU A 29 -0.46 3.68 -7.20
CA LEU A 29 -1.78 4.11 -6.72
C LEU A 29 -2.00 5.58 -7.11
N GLY A 30 -3.16 5.86 -7.70
CA GLY A 30 -3.57 7.21 -8.07
C GLY A 30 -4.27 7.95 -6.94
N ASP A 31 -4.51 9.25 -7.15
CA ASP A 31 -5.16 10.13 -6.17
C ASP A 31 -6.59 9.72 -5.82
N TRP A 32 -7.21 8.91 -6.67
CA TRP A 32 -8.53 8.33 -6.47
C TRP A 32 -8.57 7.34 -5.30
N ALA A 33 -7.43 6.69 -4.97
CA ALA A 33 -7.36 5.69 -3.91
C ALA A 33 -7.52 6.32 -2.52
N ARG A 34 -8.30 5.67 -1.66
CA ARG A 34 -8.71 6.16 -0.34
C ARG A 34 -8.36 5.18 0.77
N LYS A 35 -8.27 5.71 1.99
CA LYS A 35 -8.21 4.90 3.20
C LYS A 35 -9.47 4.02 3.26
N GLY A 36 -9.27 2.73 3.50
CA GLY A 36 -10.32 1.71 3.53
C GLY A 36 -10.50 0.95 2.21
N ASP A 37 -9.91 1.43 1.12
CA ASP A 37 -9.93 0.67 -0.14
C ASP A 37 -9.06 -0.57 -0.04
N PHE A 38 -9.39 -1.56 -0.85
CA PHE A 38 -8.65 -2.82 -0.97
C PHE A 38 -7.80 -2.83 -2.23
N VAL A 39 -6.59 -3.37 -2.11
CA VAL A 39 -5.66 -3.61 -3.21
C VAL A 39 -5.45 -5.10 -3.32
N GLU A 40 -5.89 -5.68 -4.43
CA GLU A 40 -5.71 -7.10 -4.74
C GLU A 40 -4.51 -7.27 -5.66
N LEU A 41 -3.57 -8.12 -5.26
CA LEU A 41 -2.37 -8.45 -6.04
C LEU A 41 -2.33 -9.94 -6.32
N ALA A 42 -1.99 -10.31 -7.56
CA ALA A 42 -1.85 -11.72 -7.95
C ALA A 42 -0.49 -12.26 -7.45
N GLY A 43 -0.53 -13.06 -6.39
CA GLY A 43 0.64 -13.78 -5.86
C GLY A 43 0.88 -15.11 -6.57
N GLN A 44 1.81 -15.90 -6.04
CA GLN A 44 2.08 -17.25 -6.54
C GLN A 44 0.95 -18.22 -6.17
N GLY A 45 -0.05 -18.34 -7.05
CA GLY A 45 -1.14 -19.30 -6.90
C GLY A 45 -2.30 -18.85 -6.01
N GLU A 46 -2.26 -17.63 -5.47
CA GLU A 46 -3.36 -17.00 -4.72
C GLU A 46 -3.44 -15.49 -4.97
N ILE A 47 -4.63 -14.91 -4.78
CA ILE A 47 -4.82 -13.45 -4.74
C ILE A 47 -4.57 -12.99 -3.30
N ILE A 48 -3.70 -12.01 -3.13
CA ILE A 48 -3.41 -11.39 -1.83
C ILE A 48 -4.14 -10.05 -1.75
N VAL A 49 -4.94 -9.90 -0.71
CA VAL A 49 -5.69 -8.66 -0.44
C VAL A 49 -4.97 -7.85 0.64
N PHE A 50 -4.71 -6.59 0.33
CA PHE A 50 -4.23 -5.56 1.25
C PHE A 50 -5.31 -4.49 1.42
N MET A 51 -5.33 -3.81 2.56
CA MET A 51 -6.17 -2.63 2.76
C MET A 51 -5.29 -1.38 2.88
N ILE A 52 -5.70 -0.29 2.25
CA ILE A 52 -5.11 1.03 2.47
C ILE A 52 -5.51 1.49 3.88
N ARG A 53 -4.60 1.31 4.83
CA ARG A 53 -4.80 1.67 6.24
C ARG A 53 -4.67 3.17 6.47
N ALA A 54 -3.76 3.82 5.76
CA ALA A 54 -3.53 5.25 5.86
C ALA A 54 -3.18 5.86 4.49
N ARG A 55 -3.57 7.13 4.33
CA ARG A 55 -3.20 8.00 3.21
C ARG A 55 -2.68 9.30 3.80
N ARG A 56 -1.46 9.67 3.44
CA ARG A 56 -0.82 10.91 3.93
C ARG A 56 -0.12 11.64 2.79
N ILE A 57 -0.08 12.96 2.88
CA ILE A 57 0.69 13.81 1.97
C ILE A 57 1.97 14.18 2.71
N ARG A 58 3.12 13.74 2.20
CA ARG A 58 4.43 14.20 2.66
C ARG A 58 4.80 15.43 1.84
N VAL A 59 5.16 16.52 2.53
CA VAL A 59 5.66 17.75 1.91
C VAL A 59 7.10 17.91 2.35
N ASP A 60 8.02 17.86 1.39
CA ASP A 60 9.45 18.02 1.63
C ASP A 60 9.82 19.51 1.76
N ALA A 61 11.02 19.82 2.25
CA ALA A 61 11.46 21.19 2.54
C ALA A 61 11.54 22.10 1.30
N ASP A 62 11.69 21.51 0.11
CA ASP A 62 11.65 22.17 -1.19
C ASP A 62 10.22 22.35 -1.75
N GLY A 63 9.21 21.93 -0.98
CA GLY A 63 7.79 22.00 -1.36
C GLY A 63 7.33 20.83 -2.24
N VAL A 64 8.19 19.84 -2.53
CA VAL A 64 7.80 18.66 -3.29
C VAL A 64 6.78 17.84 -2.49
N GLN A 65 5.66 17.52 -3.13
CA GLN A 65 4.58 16.74 -2.52
C GLN A 65 4.63 15.29 -2.99
N THR A 66 4.59 14.37 -2.03
CA THR A 66 4.51 12.93 -2.26
C THR A 66 3.29 12.35 -1.56
N LEU A 67 2.46 11.63 -2.30
CA LEU A 67 1.35 10.87 -1.75
C LEU A 67 1.85 9.53 -1.24
N VAL A 68 1.59 9.22 0.03
CA VAL A 68 2.05 7.98 0.66
C VAL A 68 0.84 7.16 1.11
N PHE A 69 0.80 5.91 0.67
CA PHE A 69 -0.22 4.92 1.05
C PHE A 69 0.40 3.84 1.92
N GLU A 70 -0.14 3.63 3.10
CA GLU A 70 0.24 2.50 3.96
C GLU A 70 -0.74 1.33 3.75
N LEU A 71 -0.20 0.17 3.38
CA LEU A 71 -0.96 -1.06 3.19
C LEU A 71 -0.80 -1.99 4.40
N ASP A 72 -1.90 -2.62 4.81
CA ASP A 72 -1.94 -3.58 5.92
C ASP A 72 -2.46 -4.96 5.49
N HIS A 73 -2.05 -6.00 6.22
CA HIS A 73 -2.49 -7.39 6.05
C HIS A 73 -2.43 -8.16 7.39
N PRO A 74 -3.43 -9.00 7.76
CA PRO A 74 -4.72 -9.10 7.11
C PRO A 74 -5.43 -7.75 7.17
N PRO A 75 -6.36 -7.47 6.23
CA PRO A 75 -7.09 -6.23 6.23
C PRO A 75 -7.91 -6.10 7.52
N ARG A 76 -7.43 -5.27 8.45
CA ARG A 76 -8.13 -4.97 9.70
C ARG A 76 -8.87 -3.66 9.51
N PRO A 77 -10.19 -3.60 9.68
CA PRO A 77 -10.90 -2.33 9.59
C PRO A 77 -10.28 -1.33 10.57
N ALA A 78 -10.08 -0.09 10.11
CA ALA A 78 -9.66 0.98 10.99
C ALA A 78 -10.72 1.13 12.08
N VAL A 79 -10.39 0.72 13.31
CA VAL A 79 -11.25 0.93 14.47
C VAL A 79 -11.50 2.43 14.56
N ARG A 80 -12.80 2.80 14.54
CA ARG A 80 -13.28 4.18 14.53
C ARG A 80 -12.92 4.91 15.81
#